data_AF-A0A2V5X5R5-F1
#
_entry.id   AF-A0A2V5X5R5-F1
#
_cell.length_a   1.000
_cell.length_b   1.000
_cell.length_c   1.000
_cell.angle_alpha   90.00
_cell.angle_beta   90.00
_cell.angle_gamma   90.00
#
_symmetry.space_group_name_H-M   'P 1'
#
loop_
_entity.id
_entity.type
_entity.pdbx_description
1 polymer ?
#
loop_
_entity_poly.entity_id
_entity_poly.type
_entity_poly.pdbx_seq_one_letter_code
_entity_poly.pdbx_strand_id
1 'polypeptide(L)'
;MRQRTIRMMVEKGQPVPAELLAPATRAVRRRSDVRRGVIWAMIGLGAMIFFGAVNDWEGGIWSLGLIPFLIGLGYLIIWKLETKKDNPPSAS
;
A
#
# COMPACT_ATOMS: atom_id res chain seq x y z
N MET A 1 -2.73 4.23 19.80
CA MET A 1 -4.03 4.89 20.08
C MET A 1 -4.97 4.90 18.85
N ARG A 2 -5.46 3.73 18.39
CA ARG A 2 -6.49 3.62 17.32
C ARG A 2 -7.47 2.45 17.51
N GLN A 3 -7.42 1.74 18.64
CA GLN A 3 -8.06 0.43 18.81
C GLN A 3 -9.26 0.39 19.78
N ARG A 4 -9.73 1.52 20.32
CA ARG A 4 -10.78 1.50 21.38
C ARG A 4 -12.15 2.06 21.00
N THR A 5 -12.30 2.76 19.87
CA THR A 5 -13.56 3.49 19.59
C THR A 5 -14.60 2.70 18.79
N ILE A 6 -14.22 1.58 18.16
CA ILE A 6 -15.16 0.81 17.31
C ILE A 6 -16.11 -0.06 18.14
N ARG A 7 -15.80 -0.34 19.42
CA ARG A 7 -16.60 -1.25 20.24
C ARG A 7 -17.90 -0.65 20.79
N MET A 8 -18.11 0.67 20.68
CA MET A 8 -19.32 1.34 21.22
C MET A 8 -20.48 1.51 20.20
N MET A 9 -20.37 1.00 18.98
CA MET A 9 -21.46 1.09 17.97
C MET A 9 -22.14 -0.24 17.64
N VAL A 10 -21.83 -1.33 18.36
CA VAL A 10 -22.41 -2.68 18.14
C VAL A 10 -23.76 -2.87 18.86
N GLU A 11 -24.24 -1.88 19.60
CA GLU A 11 -25.37 -2.03 20.52
C GLU A 11 -26.77 -1.82 19.91
N LYS A 12 -26.88 -1.58 18.61
CA LYS A 12 -28.19 -1.51 17.94
C LYS A 12 -28.18 -2.45 16.75
N GLY A 13 -28.91 -3.56 16.88
CA GLY A 13 -29.11 -4.60 15.86
C GLY A 13 -29.83 -4.11 14.61
N GLN A 14 -29.25 -3.12 13.93
CA GLN A 14 -29.63 -2.65 12.62
C GLN A 14 -28.60 -3.23 11.64
N PRO A 15 -29.00 -4.00 10.62
CA PRO A 15 -28.06 -4.48 9.60
C PRO A 15 -27.45 -3.25 8.94
N VAL A 16 -26.19 -2.95 9.28
CA VAL A 16 -25.46 -1.81 8.74
C VAL A 16 -25.45 -1.96 7.21
N PRO A 17 -26.02 -1.00 6.45
CA PRO A 17 -26.08 -1.09 5.00
C PRO A 17 -24.68 -1.37 4.46
N ALA A 18 -24.51 -2.49 3.76
CA ALA A 18 -23.21 -2.93 3.23
C ALA A 18 -22.54 -1.86 2.35
N GLU A 19 -23.33 -0.94 1.81
CA GLU A 19 -22.91 0.21 1.01
C GLU A 19 -22.14 1.29 1.79
N LEU A 20 -22.33 1.44 3.11
CA LEU A 20 -21.53 2.36 3.95
C LEU A 20 -20.24 1.73 4.46
N LEU A 21 -20.19 0.39 4.52
CA LEU A 21 -18.99 -0.36 4.90
C LEU A 21 -18.05 -0.59 3.71
N ALA A 22 -18.56 -0.69 2.49
CA ALA A 22 -17.76 -0.81 1.28
C ALA A 22 -16.71 0.33 1.11
N PRO A 23 -17.06 1.63 1.23
CA PRO A 23 -16.08 2.72 1.08
C PRO A 23 -15.05 2.73 2.21
N ALA A 24 -15.48 2.46 3.46
CA ALA A 24 -14.57 2.38 4.60
C ALA A 24 -13.60 1.18 4.48
N THR A 25 -14.10 0.03 4.05
CA THR A 25 -13.29 -1.19 3.86
C THR A 25 -12.30 -1.01 2.71
N ARG A 26 -12.72 -0.37 1.62
CA ARG A 26 -11.85 -0.03 0.49
C ARG A 26 -10.74 0.93 0.90
N ALA A 27 -11.05 1.99 1.64
CA ALA A 27 -10.06 2.95 2.13
C ALA A 27 -9.02 2.32 3.08
N VAL A 28 -9.45 1.43 3.98
CA VAL A 28 -8.55 0.71 4.89
C VAL A 28 -7.64 -0.24 4.12
N ARG A 29 -8.18 -1.01 3.17
CA ARG A 29 -7.42 -1.94 2.32
C ARG A 29 -6.38 -1.19 1.49
N ARG A 30 -6.78 -0.07 0.88
CA ARG A 30 -5.92 0.81 0.11
C ARG A 30 -4.74 1.36 0.90
N ARG A 31 -4.97 1.86 2.13
CA ARG A 31 -3.90 2.33 3.01
C ARG A 31 -2.92 1.21 3.36
N SER A 32 -3.43 -0.02 3.50
CA SER A 32 -2.60 -1.20 3.77
C SER A 32 -1.75 -1.60 2.56
N ASP A 33 -2.31 -1.51 1.35
CA ASP A 33 -1.62 -1.85 0.10
C ASP A 33 -0.52 -0.84 -0.25
N VAL A 34 -0.78 0.46 -0.04
CA VAL A 34 0.26 1.51 -0.13
C VAL A 34 1.39 1.24 0.84
N ARG A 35 1.06 0.98 2.11
CA ARG A 35 2.07 0.74 3.13
C ARG A 35 2.90 -0.49 2.79
N ARG A 36 2.28 -1.55 2.29
CA ARG A 36 2.98 -2.75 1.82
C ARG A 36 3.87 -2.43 0.62
N GLY A 37 3.39 -1.71 -0.38
CA GLY A 37 4.16 -1.30 -1.54
C GLY A 37 5.38 -0.44 -1.19
N VAL A 38 5.21 0.55 -0.32
CA VAL A 38 6.30 1.41 0.16
C VAL A 38 7.33 0.61 0.93
N ILE A 39 6.91 -0.31 1.82
CA ILE A 39 7.84 -1.16 2.58
C ILE A 39 8.65 -2.04 1.62
N TRP A 40 8.01 -2.69 0.66
CA TRP A 40 8.70 -3.52 -0.34
C TRP A 40 9.65 -2.71 -1.23
N ALA A 41 9.24 -1.51 -1.64
CA ALA A 41 10.09 -0.62 -2.43
C ALA A 41 11.34 -0.19 -1.65
N MET A 42 11.18 0.21 -0.38
CA MET A 42 12.30 0.63 0.47
C MET A 42 13.24 -0.55 0.80
N ILE A 43 12.69 -1.73 1.06
CA ILE A 43 13.49 -2.95 1.25
C ILE A 43 14.29 -3.27 -0.01
N GLY A 44 13.67 -3.19 -1.20
CA GLY A 44 14.37 -3.46 -2.45
C GLY A 44 15.44 -2.44 -2.78
N LEU A 45 15.17 -1.15 -2.57
CA LEU A 45 16.15 -0.09 -2.74
C LEU A 45 17.32 -0.26 -1.75
N GLY A 46 17.02 -0.55 -0.49
CA GLY A 46 18.03 -0.80 0.55
C GLY A 46 18.89 -2.03 0.23
N ALA A 47 18.26 -3.13 -0.18
CA ALA A 47 18.97 -4.34 -0.59
C ALA A 47 19.85 -4.08 -1.83
N MET A 48 19.33 -3.36 -2.83
CA MET A 48 20.07 -2.99 -4.03
C MET A 48 21.32 -2.17 -3.70
N ILE A 49 21.18 -1.12 -2.86
CA ILE A 49 22.30 -0.27 -2.43
C ILE A 49 23.29 -1.07 -1.58
N PHE A 50 22.81 -1.89 -0.66
CA PHE A 50 23.65 -2.71 0.20
C PHE A 50 24.47 -3.73 -0.59
N PHE A 51 23.82 -4.51 -1.47
CA PHE A 51 24.52 -5.49 -2.31
C PHE A 51 25.43 -4.83 -3.34
N GLY A 52 25.05 -3.66 -3.88
CA GLY A 52 25.90 -2.87 -4.75
C GLY A 52 27.16 -2.39 -4.03
N ALA A 53 27.01 -1.82 -2.83
CA ALA A 53 28.13 -1.32 -2.04
C ALA A 53 29.07 -2.43 -1.54
N VAL A 54 28.54 -3.60 -1.16
CA VAL A 54 29.35 -4.73 -0.67
C VAL A 54 30.12 -5.44 -1.80
N ASN A 55 29.61 -5.41 -3.03
CA ASN A 55 30.24 -6.08 -4.17
C ASN A 55 30.89 -5.10 -5.16
N ASP A 56 31.18 -3.84 -4.76
CA ASP A 56 31.71 -2.80 -5.65
C ASP A 56 30.95 -2.64 -6.98
N TRP A 57 29.64 -2.92 -6.95
CA TRP A 57 28.76 -2.97 -8.11
C TRP A 57 29.13 -4.02 -9.17
N GLU A 58 30.08 -4.91 -8.87
CA GLU A 58 30.46 -6.06 -9.70
C GLU A 58 29.50 -7.25 -9.52
N GLY A 59 29.47 -8.13 -10.52
CA GLY A 59 28.78 -9.43 -10.44
C GLY A 59 27.25 -9.38 -10.48
N GLY A 60 26.63 -8.20 -10.60
CA GLY A 60 25.18 -8.07 -10.79
C GLY A 60 24.32 -8.48 -9.59
N ILE A 61 24.91 -8.76 -8.42
CA ILE A 61 24.21 -9.20 -7.20
C ILE A 61 23.22 -8.13 -6.71
N TRP A 62 23.50 -6.86 -6.97
CA TRP A 62 22.60 -5.73 -6.72
C TRP A 62 21.22 -5.87 -7.41
N SER A 63 21.13 -6.63 -8.50
CA SER A 63 19.87 -6.89 -9.22
C SER A 63 18.88 -7.71 -8.40
N LEU A 64 19.32 -8.44 -7.36
CA LEU A 64 18.42 -9.13 -6.43
C LEU A 64 17.53 -8.15 -5.66
N GLY A 65 18.00 -6.92 -5.42
CA GLY A 65 17.21 -5.84 -4.84
C GLY A 65 16.19 -5.24 -5.82
N LEU A 66 16.38 -5.43 -7.12
CA LEU A 66 15.47 -4.91 -8.15
C LEU A 66 14.10 -5.62 -8.13
N ILE A 67 14.08 -6.91 -7.82
CA ILE A 67 12.84 -7.71 -7.74
C ILE A 67 11.88 -7.14 -6.67
N PRO A 68 12.27 -7.03 -5.38
CA PRO A 68 11.42 -6.42 -4.35
C PRO A 68 11.12 -4.94 -4.63
N PHE A 69 12.05 -4.21 -5.25
CA PHE A 69 11.81 -2.82 -5.66
C PHE A 69 10.68 -2.71 -6.68
N LEU A 70 10.69 -3.55 -7.72
CA LEU A 70 9.64 -3.62 -8.75
C LEU A 70 8.30 -4.07 -8.18
N ILE A 71 8.29 -5.02 -7.24
CA ILE A 71 7.08 -5.43 -6.52
C ILE A 71 6.49 -4.24 -5.76
N GLY A 72 7.33 -3.50 -5.02
CA GLY A 72 6.91 -2.29 -4.31
C GLY A 72 6.35 -1.22 -5.25
N LEU A 73 7.00 -1.04 -6.41
CA LEU A 73 6.55 -0.10 -7.44
C LEU A 73 5.21 -0.52 -8.06
N GLY A 74 4.99 -1.81 -8.29
CA GLY A 74 3.71 -2.36 -8.76
C GLY A 74 2.56 -2.02 -7.83
N TYR A 75 2.74 -2.19 -6.51
CA TYR A 75 1.75 -1.78 -5.52
C TYR A 75 1.49 -0.27 -5.52
N LEU A 76 2.53 0.55 -5.67
CA LEU A 76 2.41 2.01 -5.76
C LEU A 76 1.66 2.45 -7.03
N ILE A 77 1.90 1.78 -8.16
CA ILE A 77 1.19 2.06 -9.43
C ILE A 77 -0.28 1.71 -9.29
N ILE A 78 -0.62 0.53 -8.75
CA ILE A 78 -2.01 0.12 -8.51
C ILE A 78 -2.70 1.16 -7.62
N TRP A 79 -2.06 1.55 -6.51
CA TRP A 79 -2.60 2.59 -5.65
C TRP A 79 -2.86 3.91 -6.38
N LYS A 80 -1.91 4.37 -7.19
CA LYS A 80 -2.04 5.63 -7.94
C LYS A 80 -3.18 5.56 -8.96
N LEU A 81 -3.32 4.43 -9.64
CA LEU A 81 -4.39 4.19 -10.62
C LEU A 81 -5.76 4.16 -9.97
N GLU A 82 -5.89 3.48 -8.83
CA GLU A 82 -7.14 3.52 -8.07
C GLU A 82 -7.41 4.94 -7.55
N THR A 83 -6.41 5.68 -7.09
CA THR A 83 -6.60 7.03 -6.52
C THR A 83 -7.13 8.00 -7.57
N LYS A 84 -6.69 7.85 -8.82
CA LYS A 84 -7.25 8.57 -9.95
C LYS A 84 -8.72 8.21 -10.24
N LYS A 85 -9.13 6.96 -10.02
CA LYS A 85 -10.52 6.51 -10.25
C LYS A 85 -11.49 7.02 -9.18
N ASP A 86 -11.02 7.23 -7.96
CA ASP A 86 -11.86 7.71 -6.85
C ASP A 86 -12.03 9.24 -6.83
N ASN A 87 -11.39 9.98 -7.75
CA ASN A 87 -11.64 11.41 -7.91
C ASN A 87 -12.72 11.58 -9.00
N PRO A 88 -14.01 11.69 -8.65
CA PRO A 88 -15.03 11.99 -9.65
C PRO A 88 -14.67 13.31 -10.32
N PRO A 89 -14.90 13.46 -11.64
CA PRO A 89 -14.76 14.75 -12.30
C PRO A 89 -15.68 15.73 -11.57
N SER A 90 -15.09 16.74 -10.94
CA SER A 90 -15.82 17.90 -10.48
C SER A 90 -16.50 18.49 -11.70
N ALA A 91 -17.81 18.28 -11.81
CA ALA A 91 -18.65 18.96 -12.78
C ALA A 91 -18.44 20.47 -12.56
N SER A 92 -17.69 21.09 -13.47
CA SER A 92 -17.53 22.53 -13.64
C SER A 92 -18.66 23.06 -14.49
#